data_AF-F0RDM7-F1
#
_entry.id   AF-F0RDM7-F1
#
_cell.length_a   1.000
_cell.length_b   1.000
_cell.length_c   1.000
_cell.angle_alpha   90.00
_cell.angle_beta   90.00
_cell.angle_gamma   90.00
#
_symmetry.space_group_name_H-M   'P 1'
#
loop_
_entity.id
_entity.type
_entity.pdbx_description
1 polymer ?
#
loop_
_entity_poly.entity_id
_entity_poly.type
_entity_poly.pdbx_seq_one_letter_code
_entity_poly.pdbx_strand_id
1 'polypeptide(L)'
;MKKIFPIILIVLAGIYIYKLEKLNSELMEMTKELTFEKFDNSIHPSNSYIYQNGNQKIEMKISNGKDYLIYDKPTETEFLITNIEPNDITIYGAGIRIIRNSNGILKTEITAPNNYNESDNLSVKISIEKKEKIEFNIPLKNVE
;
A
#
# COMPACT_ATOMS: atom_id res chain seq x y z
N MET A 1 -38.76 -52.49 0.64
CA MET A 1 -38.07 -51.27 1.13
C MET A 1 -37.04 -50.83 0.09
N LYS A 2 -36.89 -49.51 -0.17
CA LYS A 2 -35.86 -48.81 -0.97
C LYS A 2 -36.43 -47.97 -2.14
N LYS A 3 -36.92 -46.77 -1.84
CA LYS A 3 -37.10 -45.67 -2.83
C LYS A 3 -36.79 -44.28 -2.24
N ILE A 4 -35.99 -44.19 -1.18
CA ILE A 4 -35.68 -42.90 -0.49
C ILE A 4 -34.28 -42.38 -0.86
N PHE A 5 -33.41 -43.25 -1.39
CA PHE A 5 -32.03 -42.92 -1.75
C PHE A 5 -31.82 -41.80 -2.80
N PRO A 6 -32.61 -41.68 -3.89
CA PRO A 6 -32.32 -40.65 -4.89
C PRO A 6 -32.65 -39.24 -4.40
N ILE A 7 -33.65 -39.10 -3.53
CA ILE A 7 -34.09 -37.78 -3.01
C ILE A 7 -33.04 -37.21 -2.05
N ILE A 8 -32.47 -38.05 -1.18
CA ILE A 8 -31.42 -37.62 -0.25
C ILE A 8 -30.17 -37.14 -1.01
N LEU A 9 -29.80 -37.83 -2.09
CA LEU A 9 -28.65 -37.45 -2.91
C LEU A 9 -28.86 -36.10 -3.61
N ILE A 10 -30.07 -35.85 -4.11
CA ILE A 10 -30.43 -34.57 -4.74
C ILE A 10 -30.38 -33.41 -3.72
N VAL A 11 -30.88 -33.64 -2.51
CA VAL A 11 -30.85 -32.63 -1.43
C VAL A 11 -29.41 -32.31 -1.03
N LEU A 12 -28.54 -33.32 -0.88
CA LEU A 12 -27.13 -33.11 -0.54
C LEU A 12 -26.38 -32.38 -1.66
N ALA A 13 -26.64 -32.71 -2.92
CA ALA A 13 -26.07 -32.00 -4.07
C ALA A 13 -26.49 -30.52 -4.09
N GLY A 14 -27.77 -30.23 -3.81
CA GLY A 14 -28.27 -28.86 -3.71
C GLY A 14 -27.59 -28.05 -2.61
N ILE A 15 -27.38 -28.64 -1.43
CA ILE A 15 -26.67 -27.99 -0.31
C ILE A 15 -25.22 -27.69 -0.69
N TYR A 16 -24.54 -28.62 -1.38
CA TYR A 16 -23.17 -28.43 -1.82
C TYR A 16 -23.04 -27.32 -2.86
N ILE A 17 -23.94 -27.28 -3.85
CA ILE A 17 -23.98 -26.22 -4.88
C ILE A 17 -24.24 -24.86 -4.23
N TYR A 18 -25.21 -24.75 -3.33
CA TYR A 18 -25.49 -23.51 -2.61
C TYR A 18 -24.28 -23.00 -1.83
N LYS A 19 -23.53 -23.91 -1.19
CA LYS A 19 -22.32 -23.54 -0.45
C LYS A 19 -21.21 -23.03 -1.38
N LEU A 20 -21.06 -23.61 -2.57
CA LEU A 20 -20.10 -23.16 -3.58
C LEU A 20 -20.48 -21.78 -4.16
N GLU A 21 -21.77 -21.56 -4.46
CA GLU A 21 -22.25 -20.27 -4.94
C GLU A 21 -22.06 -19.16 -3.91
N LYS A 22 -22.34 -19.46 -2.63
CA LYS A 22 -22.10 -18.52 -1.54
C LYS A 22 -20.62 -18.16 -1.39
N LEU A 23 -19.73 -19.15 -1.42
CA LEU A 23 -18.28 -18.93 -1.36
C LEU A 23 -17.78 -18.11 -2.55
N ASN A 24 -18.30 -18.37 -3.76
CA ASN A 24 -17.98 -17.58 -4.94
C ASN A 24 -18.49 -16.14 -4.84
N SER A 25 -19.66 -15.90 -4.24
CA SER A 25 -20.16 -14.55 -3.99
C SER A 25 -19.28 -13.79 -2.99
N GLU A 26 -18.88 -14.44 -1.90
CA GLU A 26 -17.97 -13.85 -0.90
C GLU A 26 -16.58 -13.56 -1.51
N LEU A 27 -16.06 -14.45 -2.35
CA LEU A 27 -14.82 -14.22 -3.12
C LEU A 27 -14.98 -13.09 -4.15
N MET A 28 -16.14 -12.97 -4.80
CA MET A 28 -16.41 -11.85 -5.71
C MET A 28 -16.52 -10.52 -4.96
N GLU A 29 -17.08 -10.51 -3.75
CA GLU A 29 -17.14 -9.33 -2.89
C GLU A 29 -15.74 -8.91 -2.42
N MET A 30 -14.93 -9.86 -1.95
CA MET A 30 -13.52 -9.61 -1.59
C MET A 30 -12.70 -9.12 -2.79
N THR A 31 -12.88 -9.71 -3.98
CA THR A 31 -12.17 -9.27 -5.19
C THR A 31 -12.69 -7.92 -5.70
N LYS A 32 -13.97 -7.57 -5.45
CA LYS A 32 -14.54 -6.25 -5.71
C LYS A 32 -13.96 -5.19 -4.77
N GLU A 33 -13.73 -5.52 -3.49
CA GLU A 33 -12.97 -4.68 -2.56
C GLU A 33 -11.49 -4.50 -3.00
N LEU A 34 -10.90 -5.53 -3.62
CA LEU A 34 -9.55 -5.47 -4.21
C LEU A 34 -9.51 -4.78 -5.58
N THR A 35 -10.65 -4.60 -6.26
CA THR A 35 -10.80 -3.88 -7.54
C THR A 35 -11.49 -2.54 -7.33
N PHE A 36 -11.07 -1.79 -6.31
CA PHE A 36 -11.37 -0.37 -6.24
C PHE A 36 -10.37 0.45 -7.08
N GLU A 37 -10.96 0.99 -8.15
CA GLU A 37 -10.72 2.31 -8.74
C GLU A 37 -9.44 2.52 -9.55
N LYS A 38 -9.66 2.58 -10.88
CA LYS A 38 -9.02 3.59 -11.73
C LYS A 38 -9.21 4.94 -11.04
N PHE A 39 -8.20 5.38 -10.28
CA PHE A 39 -8.31 6.59 -9.48
C PHE A 39 -8.43 7.80 -10.41
N ASP A 40 -9.61 8.40 -10.36
CA ASP A 40 -9.88 9.75 -10.86
C ASP A 40 -9.15 10.74 -9.93
N ASN A 41 -8.60 11.82 -10.48
CA ASN A 41 -7.77 12.80 -9.77
C ASN A 41 -8.59 13.64 -8.77
N SER A 42 -9.17 13.06 -7.73
CA SER A 42 -9.92 13.82 -6.72
C SER A 42 -9.75 13.31 -5.29
N ILE A 43 -8.98 14.09 -4.54
CA ILE A 43 -8.87 14.21 -3.07
C ILE A 43 -8.28 12.98 -2.34
N HIS A 44 -6.97 12.82 -2.47
CA HIS A 44 -6.18 12.12 -1.46
C HIS A 44 -6.15 12.92 -0.15
N PRO A 45 -6.11 12.28 1.03
CA PRO A 45 -5.66 12.97 2.23
C PRO A 45 -4.29 13.58 1.93
N SER A 46 -4.09 14.87 2.24
CA SER A 46 -2.98 15.68 1.76
C SER A 46 -1.57 15.16 2.12
N ASN A 47 -1.46 14.08 2.90
CA ASN A 47 -0.23 13.52 3.44
C ASN A 47 0.26 12.22 2.78
N SER A 48 -0.28 11.82 1.61
CA SER A 48 0.14 10.61 0.92
C SER A 48 0.67 10.83 -0.50
N TYR A 49 1.63 9.98 -0.89
CA TYR A 49 2.30 9.99 -2.19
C TYR A 49 2.16 8.61 -2.81
N ILE A 50 1.76 8.54 -4.08
CA ILE A 50 1.43 7.28 -4.73
C ILE A 50 2.17 7.13 -6.06
N TYR A 51 2.73 5.95 -6.25
CA TYR A 51 3.18 5.44 -7.52
C TYR A 51 2.39 4.18 -7.88
N GLN A 52 1.98 4.07 -9.15
CA GLN A 52 1.28 2.90 -9.67
C GLN A 52 1.72 2.57 -11.08
N ASN A 53 2.05 1.31 -11.33
CA ASN A 53 2.39 0.76 -12.64
C ASN A 53 1.70 -0.60 -12.82
N GLY A 54 0.66 -0.64 -13.65
CA GLY A 54 -0.19 -1.83 -13.77
C GLY A 54 -0.81 -2.23 -12.43
N ASN A 55 -0.50 -3.45 -11.96
CA ASN A 55 -0.95 -3.98 -10.68
C ASN A 55 0.01 -3.66 -9.51
N GLN A 56 1.19 -3.10 -9.80
CA GLN A 56 2.18 -2.72 -8.79
C GLN A 56 1.86 -1.32 -8.25
N LYS A 57 1.90 -1.17 -6.92
CA LYS A 57 1.64 0.12 -6.26
C LYS A 57 2.58 0.31 -5.07
N ILE A 58 3.06 1.54 -4.91
CA ILE A 58 3.75 2.01 -3.71
C ILE A 58 3.04 3.27 -3.22
N GLU A 59 2.62 3.26 -1.97
CA GLU A 59 2.00 4.41 -1.33
C GLU A 59 2.79 4.78 -0.07
N MET A 60 3.32 6.00 -0.03
CA MET A 60 3.97 6.56 1.15
C MET A 60 2.98 7.45 1.91
N LYS A 61 2.89 7.28 3.23
CA LYS A 61 2.07 8.09 4.12
C LYS A 61 2.94 8.75 5.19
N ILE A 62 2.71 10.04 5.44
CA ILE A 62 3.35 10.75 6.55
C ILE A 62 2.47 10.62 7.80
N SER A 63 3.00 10.01 8.86
CA SER A 63 2.23 9.63 10.05
C SER A 63 1.86 10.83 10.95
N ASN A 64 2.51 11.98 10.78
CA ASN A 64 2.26 13.19 11.58
C ASN A 64 0.95 13.93 11.20
N GLY A 65 0.18 13.41 10.23
CA GLY A 65 -1.06 14.02 9.74
C GLY A 65 -0.87 15.27 8.88
N LYS A 66 0.38 15.59 8.50
CA LYS A 66 0.77 16.76 7.69
C LYS A 66 1.27 16.31 6.32
N ASP A 67 1.24 17.24 5.39
CA ASP A 67 1.72 17.10 4.01
C ASP A 67 3.19 17.52 3.85
N TYR A 68 3.91 17.73 4.95
CA TYR A 68 5.31 18.15 4.98
C TYR A 68 6.09 17.48 6.12
N LEU A 69 7.42 17.46 5.96
CA LEU A 69 8.36 17.14 7.04
C LEU A 69 8.88 18.42 7.67
N ILE A 70 9.31 18.31 8.93
CA ILE A 70 9.92 19.41 9.66
C ILE A 70 11.42 19.16 9.71
N TYR A 71 12.23 20.17 9.39
CA TYR A 71 13.69 20.08 9.47
C TYR A 71 14.15 19.62 10.86
N ASP A 72 15.20 18.79 10.88
CA ASP A 72 15.85 18.19 12.05
C ASP A 72 14.88 17.45 13.00
N LYS A 73 13.66 17.14 12.54
CA LYS A 73 12.66 16.44 13.33
C LYS A 73 12.37 15.07 12.74
N PRO A 74 12.59 13.97 13.48
CA PRO A 74 12.22 12.64 13.03
C PRO A 74 10.71 12.58 12.83
N THR A 75 10.32 12.14 11.63
CA THR A 75 8.93 11.97 11.25
C THR A 75 8.73 10.53 10.79
N GLU A 76 7.80 9.83 11.43
CA GLU A 76 7.43 8.49 11.00
C GLU A 76 6.68 8.54 9.66
N THR A 77 7.01 7.60 8.79
CA THR A 77 6.31 7.36 7.53
C THR A 77 6.11 5.87 7.30
N GLU A 78 5.12 5.54 6.48
CA GLU A 78 4.80 4.16 6.11
C GLU A 78 4.76 4.04 4.59
N PHE A 79 5.42 3.01 4.05
CA PHE A 79 5.29 2.63 2.65
C PHE A 79 4.47 1.34 2.57
N LEU A 80 3.30 1.44 1.96
CA LEU A 80 2.44 0.32 1.63
C LEU A 80 2.81 -0.16 0.23
N ILE A 81 3.21 -1.43 0.14
CA ILE A 81 3.68 -2.06 -1.07
C ILE A 81 2.66 -3.11 -1.50
N THR A 82 2.20 -3.00 -2.74
CA THR A 82 1.22 -3.92 -3.33
C THR A 82 1.81 -4.59 -4.57
N ASN A 83 1.74 -5.93 -4.62
CA ASN A 83 2.20 -6.75 -5.74
C ASN A 83 3.68 -6.54 -6.13
N ILE A 84 4.53 -6.20 -5.17
CA ILE A 84 5.99 -6.14 -5.32
C ILE A 84 6.60 -6.89 -4.14
N GLU A 85 7.59 -7.74 -4.40
CA GLU A 85 8.31 -8.44 -3.34
C GLU A 85 9.11 -7.43 -2.49
N PRO A 86 8.99 -7.43 -1.15
CA PRO A 86 9.68 -6.46 -0.29
C PRO A 86 11.21 -6.43 -0.45
N ASN A 87 11.81 -7.56 -0.85
CA ASN A 87 13.25 -7.67 -1.07
C ASN A 87 13.73 -6.99 -2.36
N ASP A 88 12.82 -6.69 -3.29
CA ASP A 88 13.14 -6.03 -4.56
C ASP A 88 13.08 -4.51 -4.45
N ILE A 89 12.63 -4.00 -3.31
CA ILE A 89 12.50 -2.57 -3.05
C ILE A 89 13.69 -2.06 -2.25
N THR A 90 14.26 -0.96 -2.73
CA THR A 90 15.21 -0.16 -1.96
C THR A 90 14.68 1.26 -1.84
N ILE A 91 14.52 1.74 -0.60
CA ILE A 91 14.16 3.13 -0.29
C ILE A 91 15.40 3.85 0.19
N TYR A 92 15.72 4.99 -0.41
CA TYR A 92 16.92 5.75 -0.09
C TYR A 92 16.69 7.26 -0.26
N GLY A 93 17.45 8.03 0.52
CA GLY A 93 17.31 9.48 0.62
C GLY A 93 17.98 9.98 1.89
N ALA A 94 18.07 11.30 2.06
CA ALA A 94 18.73 11.87 3.24
C ALA A 94 17.91 11.58 4.51
N GLY A 95 18.60 11.08 5.53
CA GLY A 95 18.01 10.87 6.87
C GLY A 95 16.91 9.82 6.96
N ILE A 96 16.80 8.92 5.97
CA ILE A 96 15.83 7.81 6.00
C ILE A 96 16.41 6.65 6.81
N ARG A 97 15.62 6.16 7.77
CA ARG A 97 15.92 4.97 8.57
C ARG A 97 14.74 4.00 8.51
N ILE A 98 14.99 2.75 8.13
CA ILE A 98 13.97 1.70 8.21
C ILE A 98 13.84 1.25 9.67
N ILE A 99 12.62 1.30 10.21
CA ILE A 99 12.30 0.87 11.58
C ILE A 99 11.85 -0.59 11.57
N ARG A 100 10.95 -0.95 10.65
CA ARG A 100 10.37 -2.30 10.56
C ARG A 100 9.94 -2.60 9.12
N ASN A 101 10.06 -3.87 8.74
CA ASN A 101 9.45 -4.44 7.54
C ASN A 101 8.53 -5.59 7.97
N SER A 102 7.23 -5.50 7.68
CA SER A 102 6.28 -6.57 7.97
C SER A 102 5.08 -6.50 7.05
N ASN A 103 4.68 -7.64 6.47
CA ASN A 103 3.43 -7.81 5.71
C ASN A 103 3.24 -6.77 4.59
N GLY A 104 4.29 -6.47 3.81
CA GLY A 104 4.20 -5.49 2.72
C GLY A 104 4.16 -4.03 3.18
N ILE A 105 4.40 -3.76 4.47
CA ILE A 105 4.51 -2.42 5.03
C ILE A 105 5.94 -2.19 5.50
N LEU A 106 6.58 -1.15 4.96
CA LEU A 106 7.85 -0.63 5.45
C LEU A 106 7.59 0.60 6.31
N LYS A 107 7.81 0.46 7.62
CA LYS A 107 7.79 1.59 8.54
C LYS A 107 9.16 2.24 8.57
N THR A 108 9.22 3.54 8.31
CA THR A 108 10.47 4.30 8.31
C THR A 108 10.36 5.57 9.16
N GLU A 109 11.51 6.10 9.53
CA GLU A 109 11.67 7.41 10.14
C GLU A 109 12.51 8.25 9.19
N ILE A 110 12.05 9.47 8.91
CA ILE A 110 12.75 10.41 8.04
C ILE A 110 13.11 11.65 8.86
N THR A 111 14.40 11.98 8.89
CA THR A 111 14.92 13.21 9.50
C THR A 111 15.63 14.03 8.44
N ALA A 112 14.94 15.03 7.88
CA ALA A 112 15.53 15.93 6.89
C ALA A 112 16.52 16.87 7.59
N PRO A 113 17.82 16.83 7.25
CA PRO A 113 18.80 17.68 7.92
C PRO A 113 18.62 19.14 7.47
N ASN A 114 18.78 20.09 8.38
CA ASN A 114 18.58 21.53 8.09
C ASN A 114 19.60 22.12 7.09
N ASN A 115 20.70 21.42 6.82
CA ASN A 115 21.65 21.77 5.76
C ASN A 115 21.29 21.17 4.39
N TYR A 116 20.07 20.65 4.22
CA TYR A 116 19.59 20.12 2.94
C TYR A 116 19.35 21.27 1.95
N ASN A 117 20.42 21.65 1.24
CA ASN A 117 20.47 22.81 0.36
C ASN A 117 19.83 22.60 -1.03
N GLU A 118 19.23 21.44 -1.31
CA GLU A 118 18.85 21.08 -2.68
C GLU A 118 17.47 21.64 -3.09
N SER A 119 16.53 21.84 -2.15
CA SER A 119 15.25 22.54 -2.38
C SER A 119 14.42 22.63 -1.10
N ASP A 120 13.30 23.35 -1.13
CA ASP A 120 12.23 23.28 -0.11
C ASP A 120 11.53 21.90 -0.05
N ASN A 121 12.07 20.87 -0.70
CA ASN A 121 11.56 19.50 -0.69
C ASN A 121 12.68 18.49 -0.42
N LEU A 122 12.37 17.43 0.32
CA LEU A 122 13.19 16.24 0.43
C LEU A 122 12.80 15.24 -0.66
N SER A 123 13.79 14.80 -1.43
CA SER A 123 13.61 13.72 -2.39
C SER A 123 13.78 12.36 -1.71
N VAL A 124 12.71 11.57 -1.71
CA VAL A 124 12.71 10.16 -1.32
C VAL A 124 12.68 9.32 -2.57
N LYS A 125 13.72 8.53 -2.78
CA LYS A 125 13.89 7.70 -3.97
C LYS A 125 13.62 6.26 -3.65
N ILE A 126 12.93 5.60 -4.57
CA ILE A 126 12.56 4.18 -4.45
C ILE A 126 13.01 3.50 -5.73
N SER A 127 13.70 2.36 -5.59
CA SER A 127 14.02 1.51 -6.73
C SER A 127 13.41 0.13 -6.60
N ILE A 128 12.81 -0.34 -7.68
CA ILE A 128 12.30 -1.71 -7.83
C ILE A 128 13.29 -2.47 -8.72
N GLU A 129 13.85 -3.57 -8.22
CA GLU A 129 14.85 -4.42 -8.91
C GLU A 129 16.06 -3.63 -9.48
N LYS A 130 16.37 -2.45 -8.94
CA LYS A 130 17.40 -1.51 -9.44
C LYS A 130 17.16 -0.97 -10.86
N LYS A 131 15.96 -1.16 -11.44
CA LYS A 131 15.62 -0.73 -12.80
C LYS A 131 14.75 0.53 -12.80
N GLU A 132 13.63 0.46 -12.10
CA GLU A 132 12.71 1.59 -11.99
C GLU A 132 13.18 2.52 -10.89
N LYS A 133 13.13 3.82 -11.13
CA LYS A 133 13.44 4.86 -10.15
C LYS A 133 12.21 5.75 -9.99
N ILE A 134 11.63 5.70 -8.82
CA ILE A 134 10.48 6.49 -8.40
C ILE A 134 11.01 7.54 -7.43
N GLU A 135 10.47 8.75 -7.52
CA GLU A 135 10.88 9.87 -6.69
C GLU A 135 9.63 10.54 -6.10
N PHE A 136 9.58 10.61 -4.77
CA PHE A 136 8.60 11.39 -4.03
C PHE A 136 9.28 12.63 -3.48
N ASN A 137 8.81 13.81 -3.90
CA ASN A 137 9.31 15.10 -3.43
C ASN A 137 8.40 15.60 -2.31
N ILE A 138 8.91 15.59 -1.09
CA ILE A 138 8.15 15.90 0.13
C ILE A 138 8.51 17.31 0.59
N PRO A 139 7.56 18.24 0.74
CA PRO A 139 7.84 19.57 1.25
C PRO A 139 8.50 19.56 2.62
N LEU A 140 9.42 20.50 2.83
CA LEU A 140 10.09 20.75 4.08
C LEU A 140 9.63 22.08 4.67
N LYS A 141 9.45 22.11 5.99
CA LYS A 141 9.15 23.35 6.73
C LYS A 141 10.05 23.50 7.94
N ASN A 142 10.37 24.75 8.25
CA ASN A 142 10.97 25.11 9.53
C ASN A 142 9.94 25.01 10.66
N VAL A 143 10.43 24.85 11.89
CA VAL A 143 9.61 25.05 13.08
C VAL A 143 9.35 26.55 13.20
N GLU A 144 8.09 26.97 13.09
CA GLU A 144 7.66 28.34 13.43
C GLU A 144 7.85 28.64 14.92
#